data_AF-A0A7D8V2D2-F1
#
_entry.id   AF-A0A7D8V2D2-F1
#
_cell.length_a   1.000
_cell.length_b   1.000
_cell.length_c   1.000
_cell.angle_alpha   90.00
_cell.angle_beta   90.00
_cell.angle_gamma   90.00
#
_symmetry.space_group_name_H-M   'P 1'
#
loop_
_entity.id
_entity.type
_entity.pdbx_description
1 polymer ?
#
loop_
_entity_poly.entity_id
_entity_poly.type
_entity_poly.pdbx_seq_one_letter_code
_entity_poly.pdbx_strand_id
1 'polypeptide(L)'
;MKARDKGAVSALKAIVADVTYAVKSSDKPNEDASHEVVVTTIRKGIDKRRQAAEAYAPGTPGDHADNYATLNSEIALLASFLPVAPTPEAVQAIIDDIVASLPEEQRKNKSVTGVVIKGLWERLGDARALVDKKDAAKRVSDALKA
;
A
#
# COMPACT_ATOMS: atom_id res chain seq x y z
N MET A 1 24.71 10.00 -8.19
CA MET A 1 24.52 9.01 -9.29
C MET A 1 25.76 8.14 -9.43
N LYS A 2 26.01 7.22 -8.48
CA LYS A 2 27.27 6.46 -8.41
C LYS A 2 27.25 5.14 -9.21
N ALA A 3 26.06 4.59 -9.48
CA ALA A 3 25.86 3.32 -10.20
C ALA A 3 25.42 3.46 -11.68
N ARG A 4 25.23 4.68 -12.20
CA ARG A 4 24.76 4.98 -13.59
C ARG A 4 23.48 4.24 -14.04
N ASP A 5 22.69 3.71 -13.11
CA ASP A 5 21.39 3.12 -13.43
C ASP A 5 20.39 4.20 -13.87
N LYS A 6 20.26 4.38 -15.19
CA LYS A 6 19.39 5.39 -15.79
C LYS A 6 17.90 5.07 -15.56
N GLY A 7 17.54 3.79 -15.52
CA GLY A 7 16.16 3.34 -15.29
C GLY A 7 15.71 3.66 -13.88
N ALA A 8 16.50 3.25 -12.88
CA ALA A 8 16.25 3.56 -11.48
C ALA A 8 16.15 5.07 -11.21
N VAL A 9 17.04 5.87 -11.81
CA VAL A 9 17.02 7.34 -11.65
C VAL A 9 15.77 7.95 -12.27
N SER A 10 15.34 7.47 -13.44
CA SER A 10 14.11 7.92 -14.09
C SER A 10 12.89 7.60 -13.22
N ALA A 11 12.81 6.36 -12.73
CA ALA A 11 11.73 5.89 -11.87
C ALA A 11 11.62 6.71 -10.57
N LEU A 12 12.76 6.95 -9.90
CA LEU A 12 12.81 7.74 -8.67
C LEU A 12 12.41 9.21 -8.91
N LYS A 13 12.87 9.82 -10.02
CA LYS A 13 12.46 11.19 -10.38
C LYS A 13 10.96 11.29 -10.64
N ALA A 14 10.38 10.31 -11.33
CA ALA A 14 8.95 10.26 -11.58
C ALA A 14 8.15 10.17 -10.26
N ILE A 15 8.58 9.33 -9.33
CA ILE A 15 7.93 9.23 -8.01
C ILE A 15 8.05 10.51 -7.20
N VAL A 16 9.22 11.17 -7.19
CA VAL A 16 9.39 12.46 -6.50
C VAL A 16 8.47 13.53 -7.11
N ALA A 17 8.30 13.54 -8.43
CA ALA A 17 7.36 14.43 -9.11
C ALA A 17 5.91 14.12 -8.73
N ASP A 18 5.52 12.84 -8.69
CA ASP A 18 4.20 12.40 -8.26
C ASP A 18 3.91 12.82 -6.80
N VAL A 19 4.90 12.67 -5.89
CA VAL A 19 4.77 13.10 -4.48
C VAL A 19 4.61 14.62 -4.41
N THR A 20 5.43 15.37 -5.15
CA THR A 20 5.35 16.83 -5.21
C THR A 20 3.98 17.29 -5.71
N TYR A 21 3.45 16.62 -6.74
CA TYR A 21 2.12 16.90 -7.25
C TYR A 21 1.04 16.57 -6.22
N ALA A 22 1.13 15.42 -5.56
CA ALA A 22 0.19 15.03 -4.51
C ALA A 22 0.13 16.04 -3.35
N VAL A 23 1.27 16.59 -2.93
CA VAL A 23 1.33 17.66 -1.92
C VAL A 23 0.69 18.94 -2.45
N LYS A 24 1.03 19.39 -3.66
CA LYS A 24 0.46 20.60 -4.27
C LYS A 24 -1.05 20.53 -4.47
N SER A 25 -1.58 19.33 -4.70
CA SER A 25 -3.03 19.08 -4.85
C SER A 25 -3.75 18.81 -3.53
N SER A 26 -3.03 18.79 -2.40
CA SER A 26 -3.62 18.65 -1.08
C SER A 26 -4.08 19.99 -0.51
N ASP A 27 -4.87 19.95 0.56
CA ASP A 27 -5.33 21.16 1.28
C ASP A 27 -4.19 22.00 1.88
N LYS A 28 -2.96 21.45 1.90
CA LYS A 28 -1.77 22.10 2.46
C LYS A 28 -0.58 22.08 1.48
N PRO A 29 -0.63 22.88 0.40
CA PRO A 29 0.34 22.83 -0.69
C PRO A 29 1.76 23.27 -0.34
N ASN A 30 1.98 23.88 0.84
CA ASN A 30 3.27 24.40 1.30
C ASN A 30 3.89 23.60 2.46
N GLU A 31 3.25 22.53 2.93
CA GLU A 31 3.83 21.64 3.95
C GLU A 31 4.59 20.47 3.28
N ASP A 32 5.58 19.93 3.99
CA ASP A 32 6.28 18.72 3.55
C ASP A 32 5.30 17.55 3.41
N ALA A 33 5.59 16.65 2.45
CA ALA A 33 4.79 15.46 2.26
C ALA A 33 4.74 14.63 3.54
N SER A 34 3.53 14.37 4.05
CA SER A 34 3.37 13.43 5.17
C SER A 34 3.81 12.03 4.74
N HIS A 35 4.32 11.24 5.69
CA HIS A 35 4.79 9.88 5.42
C HIS A 35 3.72 9.03 4.72
N GLU A 36 2.44 9.20 5.10
CA GLU A 36 1.31 8.52 4.45
C GLU A 36 1.13 8.92 2.98
N VAL A 37 1.29 10.20 2.64
CA VAL A 37 1.20 10.69 1.25
C VAL A 37 2.32 10.09 0.41
N VAL A 38 3.53 10.00 0.97
CA VAL A 38 4.67 9.37 0.28
C VAL A 38 4.41 7.89 0.03
N VAL A 39 4.03 7.12 1.05
CA VAL A 39 3.73 5.68 0.93
C VAL A 39 2.61 5.42 -0.07
N THR A 40 1.50 6.15 0.01
CA THR A 40 0.38 6.00 -0.93
C THR A 40 0.76 6.36 -2.36
N THR A 41 1.63 7.34 -2.55
CA THR A 41 2.12 7.73 -3.88
C THR A 41 3.04 6.66 -4.47
N ILE A 42 3.97 6.12 -3.68
CA ILE A 42 4.82 5.00 -4.12
C ILE A 42 3.98 3.80 -4.51
N ARG A 43 2.94 3.44 -3.72
CA ARG A 43 2.00 2.36 -4.06
C ARG A 43 1.30 2.59 -5.40
N LYS A 44 0.70 3.76 -5.60
CA LYS A 44 0.08 4.11 -6.89
C LYS A 44 1.08 4.04 -8.05
N GLY A 45 2.32 4.46 -7.81
CA GLY A 45 3.41 4.36 -8.78
C GLY A 45 3.78 2.92 -9.14
N ILE A 46 3.73 1.99 -8.17
CA ILE A 46 3.90 0.56 -8.39
C ILE A 46 2.72 -0.02 -9.17
N ASP A 47 1.48 0.31 -8.80
CA ASP A 47 0.29 -0.23 -9.46
C ASP A 47 0.20 0.20 -10.93
N LYS A 48 0.51 1.46 -11.24
CA LYS A 48 0.62 1.95 -12.63
C LYS A 48 1.66 1.16 -13.43
N ARG A 49 2.81 0.85 -12.82
CA ARG A 49 3.88 0.07 -13.47
C ARG A 49 3.49 -1.40 -13.63
N ARG A 50 2.75 -1.98 -12.70
CA ARG A 50 2.21 -3.34 -12.82
C ARG A 50 1.24 -3.45 -13.99
N GLN A 51 0.30 -2.51 -14.08
CA GLN A 51 -0.64 -2.45 -15.21
C GLN A 51 0.10 -2.26 -16.55
N ALA A 52 1.13 -1.40 -16.57
CA ALA A 52 1.97 -1.24 -17.75
C ALA A 52 2.77 -2.52 -18.07
N ALA A 53 3.30 -3.21 -17.07
CA ALA A 53 4.05 -4.45 -17.26
C ALA A 53 3.15 -5.55 -17.83
N GLU A 54 1.91 -5.67 -17.36
CA GLU A 54 0.92 -6.59 -17.92
C GLU A 54 0.67 -6.32 -19.41
N ALA A 55 0.66 -5.06 -19.85
CA ALA A 55 0.49 -4.71 -21.27
C ALA A 55 1.67 -5.16 -22.14
N TYR A 56 2.90 -5.17 -21.60
CA TYR A 56 4.12 -5.61 -22.29
C TYR A 56 4.50 -7.08 -22.01
N ALA A 57 3.65 -7.82 -21.30
CA ALA A 57 3.96 -9.18 -20.87
C ALA A 57 4.11 -10.14 -22.06
N PRO A 58 4.89 -11.22 -21.91
CA PRO A 58 5.07 -12.21 -22.96
C PRO A 58 3.72 -12.77 -23.43
N GLY A 59 3.47 -12.71 -24.73
CA GLY A 59 2.23 -13.23 -25.33
C GLY A 59 1.04 -12.26 -25.37
N THR A 60 1.23 -10.97 -25.04
CA THR A 60 0.24 -9.93 -25.36
C THR A 60 0.46 -9.35 -26.77
N PRO A 61 -0.54 -8.67 -27.38
CA PRO A 61 -0.36 -8.01 -28.67
C PRO A 61 0.72 -6.92 -28.69
N GLY A 62 1.11 -6.42 -27.50
CA GLY A 62 2.12 -5.39 -27.31
C GLY A 62 3.39 -5.90 -26.63
N ASP A 63 3.65 -7.21 -26.66
CA ASP A 63 4.80 -7.85 -26.03
C ASP A 63 6.12 -7.12 -26.33
N HIS A 64 6.82 -6.74 -25.27
CA HIS A 64 8.14 -6.14 -25.36
C HIS A 64 8.97 -6.52 -24.14
N ALA A 65 9.73 -7.63 -24.26
CA ALA A 65 10.52 -8.21 -23.19
C ALA A 65 11.41 -7.21 -22.42
N ASP A 66 12.09 -6.29 -23.12
CA ASP A 66 12.94 -5.29 -22.45
C ASP A 66 12.14 -4.31 -21.58
N ASN A 67 10.96 -3.87 -22.05
CA ASN A 67 10.09 -2.98 -21.29
C ASN A 67 9.47 -3.71 -20.09
N TYR A 68 9.05 -4.96 -20.29
CA TYR A 68 8.57 -5.82 -19.22
C TYR A 68 9.61 -6.02 -18.12
N ALA A 69 10.86 -6.36 -18.49
CA ALA A 69 11.96 -6.54 -17.56
C ALA A 69 12.33 -5.23 -16.83
N THR A 70 12.32 -4.11 -17.55
CA THR A 70 12.58 -2.78 -16.97
C THR A 70 11.52 -2.41 -15.94
N LEU A 71 10.23 -2.54 -16.29
CA LEU A 71 9.12 -2.22 -15.38
C LEU A 71 9.13 -3.09 -14.13
N ASN A 72 9.44 -4.39 -14.26
CA ASN A 72 9.58 -5.28 -13.12
C ASN A 72 10.77 -4.89 -12.21
N SER A 73 11.88 -4.46 -12.80
CA SER A 73 13.03 -3.96 -12.04
C SER A 73 12.69 -2.68 -11.29
N GLU A 74 11.95 -1.75 -11.92
CA GLU A 74 11.46 -0.54 -11.26
C GLU A 74 10.48 -0.86 -10.12
N ILE A 75 9.56 -1.82 -10.32
CA ILE A 75 8.63 -2.27 -9.27
C ILE A 75 9.39 -2.82 -8.08
N ALA A 76 10.39 -3.67 -8.30
CA ALA A 76 11.21 -4.23 -7.23
C ALA A 76 11.97 -3.14 -6.47
N LEU A 77 12.55 -2.18 -7.18
CA LEU A 77 13.21 -1.03 -6.58
C LEU A 77 12.24 -0.21 -5.72
N LEU A 78 11.07 0.15 -6.24
CA LEU A 78 10.08 0.93 -5.51
C LEU A 78 9.53 0.18 -4.30
N ALA A 79 9.33 -1.14 -4.42
CA ALA A 79 8.89 -1.98 -3.32
C ALA A 79 9.90 -2.01 -2.17
N SER A 80 11.21 -1.88 -2.45
CA SER A 80 12.24 -1.83 -1.40
C SER A 80 12.15 -0.60 -0.49
N PHE A 81 11.47 0.47 -0.94
CA PHE A 81 11.22 1.67 -0.14
C PHE A 81 9.92 1.62 0.66
N LEU A 82 9.11 0.58 0.48
CA LEU A 82 7.89 0.37 1.25
C LEU A 82 8.17 -0.54 2.45
N PRO A 83 7.46 -0.36 3.58
CA PRO A 83 7.44 -1.38 4.62
C PRO A 83 6.98 -2.72 4.03
N VAL A 84 7.36 -3.83 4.65
CA VAL A 84 6.85 -5.15 4.25
C VAL A 84 5.32 -5.12 4.36
N ALA A 85 4.64 -5.28 3.23
CA ALA A 85 3.19 -5.36 3.22
C ALA A 85 2.76 -6.59 4.03
N PRO A 86 1.91 -6.43 5.05
CA PRO A 86 1.43 -7.57 5.82
C PRO A 86 0.59 -8.43 4.88
N THR A 87 0.78 -9.75 4.93
CA THR A 87 -0.01 -10.66 4.10
C THR A 87 -1.48 -10.60 4.53
N PRO A 88 -2.43 -10.93 3.63
CA PRO A 88 -3.85 -10.99 3.99
C PRO A 88 -4.13 -11.87 5.22
N GLU A 89 -3.37 -12.95 5.38
CA GLU A 89 -3.46 -13.88 6.51
C GLU A 89 -2.94 -13.26 7.79
N ALA A 90 -1.83 -12.51 7.72
CA ALA A 90 -1.29 -11.79 8.88
C ALA A 90 -2.26 -10.70 9.38
N VAL A 91 -2.90 -9.97 8.46
CA VAL A 91 -3.94 -8.99 8.81
C VAL A 91 -5.12 -9.69 9.49
N GLN A 92 -5.57 -10.83 8.96
CA GLN A 92 -6.66 -11.60 9.56
C GLN A 92 -6.30 -12.11 10.96
N ALA A 93 -5.11 -12.68 11.15
CA ALA A 93 -4.65 -13.16 12.45
C ALA A 93 -4.60 -12.05 13.51
N ILE A 94 -4.18 -10.84 13.11
CA ILE A 94 -4.19 -9.67 14.01
C ILE A 94 -5.62 -9.28 14.38
N ILE A 95 -6.57 -9.30 13.42
CA ILE A 95 -7.99 -9.02 13.67
C ILE A 95 -8.56 -10.05 14.65
N ASP A 96 -8.35 -11.34 14.39
CA ASP A 96 -8.88 -12.42 15.21
C ASP A 96 -8.36 -12.35 16.65
N ASP A 97 -7.07 -12.04 16.83
CA ASP A 97 -6.46 -11.86 18.15
C ASP A 97 -7.06 -10.65 18.90
N ILE A 98 -7.30 -9.53 18.21
CA ILE A 98 -7.97 -8.36 18.81
C ILE A 98 -9.41 -8.70 19.18
N VAL A 99 -10.17 -9.38 18.31
CA VAL A 99 -11.55 -9.78 18.58
C VAL A 99 -11.61 -10.79 19.75
N ALA A 100 -10.68 -11.74 19.80
CA ALA A 100 -10.57 -12.71 20.89
C ALA A 100 -10.30 -12.03 22.25
N SER A 101 -9.48 -10.97 22.28
CA SER A 101 -9.19 -10.20 23.49
C SER A 101 -10.37 -9.36 24.00
N LEU A 102 -11.41 -9.16 23.20
CA LEU A 102 -12.56 -8.34 23.57
C LEU A 102 -13.65 -9.16 24.29
N PRO A 103 -14.28 -8.62 25.36
CA PRO A 103 -15.39 -9.27 26.05
C PRO A 103 -16.60 -9.48 25.12
N GLU A 104 -17.33 -10.60 25.27
CA GLU A 104 -18.50 -10.94 24.44
C GLU A 104 -19.59 -9.86 24.43
N GLU A 105 -19.80 -9.19 25.56
CA GLU A 105 -20.73 -8.05 25.71
C GLU A 105 -20.37 -6.87 24.79
N GLN A 106 -19.08 -6.67 24.50
CA GLN A 106 -18.61 -5.60 23.60
C GLN A 106 -18.66 -6.01 22.13
N ARG A 107 -18.56 -7.32 21.82
CA ARG A 107 -18.58 -7.82 20.42
C ARG A 107 -19.90 -7.54 19.70
N LYS A 108 -21.00 -7.41 20.43
CA LYS A 108 -22.34 -7.12 19.87
C LYS A 108 -22.59 -5.64 19.60
N ASN A 109 -21.70 -4.75 20.02
CA ASN A 109 -21.88 -3.31 19.88
C ASN A 109 -21.33 -2.83 18.52
N LYS A 110 -22.09 -1.98 17.81
CA LYS A 110 -21.65 -1.37 16.54
C LYS A 110 -20.39 -0.49 16.70
N SER A 111 -20.09 -0.02 17.91
CA SER A 111 -18.86 0.72 18.21
C SER A 111 -17.60 -0.15 18.22
N VAL A 112 -17.74 -1.47 18.37
CA VAL A 112 -16.59 -2.40 18.49
C VAL A 112 -15.79 -2.49 17.19
N THR A 113 -16.45 -2.35 16.03
CA THR A 113 -15.79 -2.29 14.73
C THR A 113 -14.75 -1.19 14.68
N GLY A 114 -15.05 0.00 15.23
CA GLY A 114 -14.13 1.12 15.30
C GLY A 114 -12.94 0.85 16.24
N VAL A 115 -13.18 0.14 17.35
CA VAL A 115 -12.15 -0.26 18.32
C VAL A 115 -11.18 -1.27 17.70
N VAL A 116 -11.71 -2.31 17.04
CA VAL A 116 -10.88 -3.33 16.37
C VAL A 116 -10.08 -2.72 15.23
N ILE A 117 -10.69 -1.86 14.41
CA ILE A 117 -9.99 -1.14 13.34
C ILE A 117 -8.87 -0.27 13.92
N LYS A 118 -9.13 0.45 15.02
CA LYS A 118 -8.12 1.28 15.67
C LYS A 118 -6.95 0.42 16.20
N GLY A 119 -7.24 -0.67 16.89
CA GLY A 119 -6.22 -1.61 17.39
C GLY A 119 -5.41 -2.26 16.27
N LEU A 120 -6.06 -2.59 15.16
CA LEU A 120 -5.40 -3.09 13.95
C LEU A 120 -4.41 -2.05 13.40
N TRP A 121 -4.82 -0.78 13.32
CA TRP A 121 -3.94 0.29 12.85
C TRP A 121 -2.78 0.60 13.80
N GLU A 122 -2.99 0.49 15.11
CA GLU A 122 -1.91 0.64 16.10
C GLU A 122 -0.88 -0.49 15.99
N ARG A 123 -1.32 -1.74 15.81
CA ARG A 123 -0.42 -2.89 15.61
C ARG A 123 0.31 -2.87 14.27
N LEU A 124 -0.34 -2.39 13.22
CA LEU A 124 0.26 -2.29 11.89
C LEU A 124 1.21 -1.09 11.76
N GLY A 125 1.07 -0.05 12.58
CA GLY A 125 1.94 1.13 12.52
C GLY A 125 2.02 1.70 11.10
N ASP A 126 3.22 1.84 10.56
CA ASP A 126 3.47 2.34 9.19
C ASP A 126 2.92 1.43 8.09
N ALA A 127 2.78 0.13 8.37
CA ALA A 127 2.20 -0.83 7.44
C ALA A 127 0.67 -0.63 7.25
N ARG A 128 0.02 0.20 8.08
CA ARG A 128 -1.39 0.57 7.88
C ARG A 128 -1.62 1.20 6.51
N ALA A 129 -0.63 1.96 6.01
CA ALA A 129 -0.70 2.62 4.73
C ALA A 129 -0.58 1.64 3.55
N LEU A 130 -0.27 0.37 3.82
CA LEU A 130 -0.17 -0.72 2.86
C LEU A 130 -1.44 -1.59 2.80
N VAL A 131 -2.28 -1.55 3.83
CA VAL A 131 -3.54 -2.31 3.87
C VAL A 131 -4.66 -1.52 3.21
N ASP A 132 -5.53 -2.20 2.45
CA ASP A 132 -6.74 -1.58 1.91
C ASP A 132 -7.75 -1.33 3.05
N LYS A 133 -8.10 -0.06 3.28
CA LYS A 133 -9.00 0.34 4.37
C LYS A 133 -10.40 -0.27 4.24
N LYS A 134 -10.90 -0.49 3.01
CA LYS A 134 -12.22 -1.11 2.77
C LYS A 134 -12.16 -2.61 3.01
N ASP A 135 -11.10 -3.28 2.55
CA ASP A 135 -10.90 -4.71 2.78
C ASP A 135 -10.75 -5.00 4.28
N ALA A 136 -9.92 -4.23 5.00
CA ALA A 136 -9.76 -4.34 6.44
C ALA A 136 -11.09 -4.12 7.19
N ALA A 137 -11.87 -3.11 6.81
CA ALA A 137 -13.17 -2.86 7.43
C ALA A 137 -14.18 -4.01 7.18
N LYS A 138 -14.14 -4.61 5.99
CA LYS A 138 -14.96 -5.78 5.67
C LYS A 138 -14.57 -6.99 6.51
N ARG A 139 -13.27 -7.31 6.61
CA ARG A 139 -12.77 -8.43 7.43
C ARG A 139 -13.13 -8.29 8.90
N VAL A 140 -13.00 -7.09 9.48
CA VAL A 140 -13.43 -6.82 10.86
C VAL A 140 -14.94 -7.04 11.01
N SER A 141 -15.75 -6.58 10.05
CA SER A 141 -17.20 -6.79 10.07
C SER A 141 -17.58 -8.28 10.00
N ASP A 142 -16.87 -9.06 9.18
CA ASP A 142 -17.12 -10.48 9.02
C ASP A 142 -16.67 -11.27 10.27
N ALA A 143 -15.52 -10.93 10.86
CA ALA A 143 -15.01 -11.54 12.10
C ALA A 143 -15.89 -11.26 13.34
N LEU A 144 -16.61 -10.13 13.36
CA LEU A 144 -17.54 -9.77 14.45
C LEU A 144 -18.94 -10.39 14.30
N LYS A 145 -19.28 -10.91 13.11
CA LYS A 145 -20.54 -11.61 12.84
C LYS A 145 -20.44 -13.12 13.04
N ALA A 146 -19.22 -13.65 13.05
CA ALA A 146 -18.90 -15.05 13.36
C ALA A 146 -19.08 -15.32 14.85
#